data_AF-A0A089NS07-F1
#
_entry.id   AF-A0A089NS07-F1
#
_cell.length_a   1.000
_cell.length_b   1.000
_cell.length_c   1.000
_cell.angle_alpha   90.00
_cell.angle_beta   90.00
_cell.angle_gamma   90.00
#
_symmetry.space_group_name_H-M   'P 1'
#
loop_
_entity.id
_entity.type
_entity.pdbx_description
1 polymer ?
#
loop_
_entity_poly.entity_id
_entity_poly.type
_entity_poly.pdbx_seq_one_letter_code
_entity_poly.pdbx_strand_id
1 'polypeptide(L)'
;MGIDATAEQLAVARQHRDWHRDAFGYETSNVDFVEGDIARLDELDLEPASFDVIVSNCVINLVTDKAAVFSAAHRLLKEGGELYFSDVYADRRLPSAWKEDPVLHGECLAGALYWGDFLTHARAAGFVDPRLVTDRPLNVGDAEVAAKVAGTRFFSATYRLFKLAALDMACEDYGQALRYRGTPASAEPFHLDKHHAFQPGRIVPVCGNTYRMVAETRFAPEFDLFGDFTRHFGIFAGCGTDLPFGGDASGPSSTACC
;
A
#
# COMPACT_ATOMS: atom_id res chain seq x y z
N MET A 1 -3.22 7.83 -16.20
CA MET A 1 -1.88 7.83 -16.80
C MET A 1 -1.21 6.50 -16.51
N GLY A 2 -0.73 5.79 -17.52
CA GLY A 2 0.10 4.61 -17.37
C GLY A 2 1.56 4.94 -17.73
N ILE A 3 2.51 4.31 -17.03
CA ILE A 3 3.95 4.46 -17.28
C ILE A 3 4.54 3.07 -17.45
N ASP A 4 5.26 2.84 -18.54
CA ASP A 4 5.99 1.59 -18.79
C ASP A 4 7.28 1.90 -19.56
N ALA A 5 8.32 1.10 -19.35
CA ALA A 5 9.60 1.25 -20.05
C ALA A 5 9.61 0.50 -21.40
N THR A 6 8.63 -0.38 -21.65
CA THR A 6 8.59 -1.29 -22.79
C THR A 6 7.72 -0.72 -23.91
N ALA A 7 8.35 -0.26 -24.99
CA ALA A 7 7.66 0.36 -26.12
C ALA A 7 6.60 -0.55 -26.75
N GLU A 8 6.84 -1.86 -26.81
CA GLU A 8 5.90 -2.85 -27.35
C GLU A 8 4.62 -2.96 -26.50
N GLN A 9 4.75 -2.92 -25.17
CA GLN A 9 3.60 -2.95 -24.25
C GLN A 9 2.76 -1.66 -24.39
N LEU A 10 3.44 -0.51 -24.50
CA LEU A 10 2.78 0.77 -24.72
C LEU A 10 2.08 0.83 -26.08
N ALA A 11 2.64 0.24 -27.13
CA ALA A 11 2.02 0.17 -28.44
C ALA A 11 0.68 -0.57 -28.38
N VAL A 12 0.65 -1.73 -27.70
CA VAL A 12 -0.58 -2.50 -27.46
C VAL A 12 -1.59 -1.67 -26.65
N ALA A 13 -1.15 -1.02 -25.57
CA ALA A 13 -2.02 -0.20 -24.73
C ALA A 13 -2.64 0.99 -25.51
N ARG A 14 -1.82 1.70 -26.28
CA ARG A 14 -2.25 2.85 -27.11
C ARG A 14 -3.22 2.41 -28.22
N GLN A 15 -3.01 1.25 -28.83
CA GLN A 15 -3.90 0.71 -29.87
C GLN A 15 -5.34 0.49 -29.36
N HIS A 16 -5.51 0.12 -28.09
CA HIS A 16 -6.81 -0.18 -27.51
C HIS A 16 -7.47 1.02 -26.81
N ARG A 17 -6.81 2.19 -26.77
CA ARG A 17 -7.32 3.38 -26.08
C ARG A 17 -8.71 3.81 -26.57
N ASP A 18 -8.86 3.90 -27.89
CA ASP A 18 -10.09 4.37 -28.52
C ASP A 18 -11.22 3.35 -28.39
N TRP A 19 -10.89 2.06 -28.49
CA TRP A 19 -11.85 0.99 -28.23
C TRP A 19 -12.44 1.08 -26.81
N HIS A 20 -11.61 1.29 -25.79
CA HIS A 20 -12.09 1.41 -24.41
C HIS A 20 -12.89 2.70 -24.18
N ARG A 21 -12.46 3.83 -24.78
CA ARG A 21 -13.23 5.09 -24.75
C ARG A 21 -14.66 4.82 -25.23
N ASP A 22 -14.80 4.16 -26.39
CA ASP A 22 -16.10 3.88 -27.00
C ASP A 22 -16.91 2.87 -26.16
N ALA A 23 -16.27 1.80 -25.69
CA ALA A 23 -16.91 0.76 -24.88
C ALA A 23 -17.47 1.30 -23.55
N PHE A 24 -16.81 2.29 -22.94
CA PHE A 24 -17.27 2.95 -21.72
C PHE A 24 -18.13 4.21 -21.98
N GLY A 25 -18.35 4.59 -23.24
CA GLY A 25 -19.23 5.70 -23.61
C GLY A 25 -18.68 7.10 -23.32
N TYR A 26 -17.36 7.28 -23.31
CA TYR A 26 -16.74 8.60 -23.13
C TYR A 26 -16.59 9.34 -24.46
N GLU A 27 -16.82 10.66 -24.48
CA GLU A 27 -16.59 11.50 -25.66
C GLU A 27 -15.10 11.62 -26.02
N THR A 28 -14.26 11.75 -24.98
CA THR A 28 -12.79 11.80 -25.10
C THR A 28 -12.16 10.77 -24.19
N SER A 29 -11.03 10.19 -24.60
CA SER A 29 -10.31 9.25 -23.73
C SER A 29 -9.79 9.97 -22.49
N ASN A 30 -9.98 9.35 -21.34
CA ASN A 30 -9.45 9.78 -20.04
C ASN A 30 -8.19 8.99 -19.63
N VAL A 31 -7.61 8.21 -20.54
CA VAL A 31 -6.38 7.46 -20.32
C VAL A 31 -5.28 7.93 -21.26
N ASP A 32 -4.06 7.95 -20.74
CA ASP A 32 -2.87 8.30 -21.49
C ASP A 32 -1.68 7.48 -20.99
N PHE A 33 -0.63 7.39 -21.82
CA PHE A 33 0.51 6.50 -21.61
C PHE A 33 1.84 7.18 -21.91
N VAL A 34 2.72 7.23 -20.92
CA VAL A 34 4.07 7.77 -21.00
C VAL A 34 5.08 6.63 -21.02
N GLU A 35 6.06 6.73 -21.92
CA GLU A 35 7.21 5.83 -21.92
C GLU A 35 8.21 6.32 -20.88
N GLY A 36 8.58 5.46 -19.93
CA GLY A 36 9.44 5.85 -18.84
C GLY A 36 9.81 4.71 -17.91
N ASP A 37 11.00 4.79 -17.32
CA ASP A 37 11.45 3.88 -16.28
C ASP A 37 10.97 4.39 -14.91
N ILE A 38 10.27 3.53 -14.16
CA ILE A 38 9.80 3.86 -12.81
C ILE A 38 10.95 4.10 -11.82
N ALA A 39 12.16 3.62 -12.12
CA ALA A 39 13.36 3.93 -11.35
C ALA A 39 13.81 5.40 -11.51
N ARG A 40 13.33 6.08 -12.56
CA ARG A 40 13.70 7.45 -12.97
C ARG A 40 12.45 8.31 -13.17
N LEU A 41 11.40 8.10 -12.35
CA LEU A 41 10.17 8.90 -12.38
C LEU A 41 10.44 10.40 -12.19
N ASP A 42 11.55 10.74 -11.53
CA ASP A 42 11.96 12.11 -11.31
C ASP A 42 12.38 12.85 -12.58
N GLU A 43 12.78 12.11 -13.61
CA GLU A 43 13.20 12.63 -14.91
C GLU A 43 12.07 12.70 -15.95
N LEU A 44 10.93 12.07 -15.65
CA LEU A 44 9.73 12.22 -16.46
C LEU A 44 9.13 13.61 -16.21
N ASP A 45 8.60 14.23 -17.26
CA ASP A 45 7.92 15.53 -17.21
C ASP A 45 6.52 15.38 -16.59
N LEU A 46 6.50 15.01 -15.31
CA LEU A 46 5.30 14.82 -14.51
C LEU A 46 5.22 15.90 -13.45
N GLU A 47 4.15 16.67 -13.52
CA GLU A 47 3.86 17.76 -12.59
C GLU A 47 3.81 17.22 -11.15
N PRO A 48 4.53 17.84 -10.17
CA PRO A 48 4.41 17.45 -8.77
C PRO A 48 2.98 17.69 -8.25
N ALA A 49 2.57 16.92 -7.24
CA ALA A 49 1.23 17.03 -6.63
C ALA A 49 0.07 17.01 -7.64
N SER A 50 0.15 16.14 -8.66
CA SER A 50 -0.85 16.04 -9.72
C SER A 50 -1.71 14.77 -9.65
N PHE A 51 -1.28 13.76 -8.89
CA PHE A 51 -1.98 12.47 -8.80
C PHE A 51 -2.70 12.31 -7.46
N ASP A 52 -3.96 11.88 -7.50
CA ASP A 52 -4.73 11.52 -6.31
C ASP A 52 -4.39 10.10 -5.82
N VAL A 53 -4.16 9.17 -6.77
CA VAL A 53 -3.82 7.77 -6.48
C VAL A 53 -2.74 7.30 -7.45
N ILE A 54 -1.70 6.69 -6.93
CA ILE A 54 -0.71 5.93 -7.70
C ILE A 54 -0.92 4.46 -7.38
N VAL A 55 -1.03 3.62 -8.42
CA VAL A 55 -1.18 2.17 -8.27
C VAL A 55 -0.02 1.43 -8.90
N SER A 56 0.38 0.31 -8.30
CA SER A 56 1.45 -0.53 -8.81
C SER A 56 1.26 -1.99 -8.37
N ASN A 57 1.72 -2.94 -9.19
CA ASN A 57 1.65 -4.36 -8.88
C ASN A 57 2.96 -5.05 -9.30
N CYS A 58 3.70 -5.59 -8.33
CA CYS A 58 4.89 -6.44 -8.50
C CYS A 58 6.10 -5.83 -9.24
N VAL A 59 6.13 -4.52 -9.52
CA VAL A 59 7.24 -3.90 -10.27
C VAL A 59 8.26 -3.17 -9.40
N ILE A 60 7.90 -2.72 -8.19
CA ILE A 60 8.81 -1.93 -7.34
C ILE A 60 10.00 -2.79 -6.87
N ASN A 61 9.78 -4.08 -6.63
CA ASN A 61 10.85 -5.01 -6.29
C ASN A 61 11.94 -5.17 -7.37
N LEU A 62 11.62 -4.90 -8.63
CA LEU A 62 12.57 -4.96 -9.74
C LEU A 62 13.48 -3.71 -9.80
N VAL A 63 13.10 -2.62 -9.12
CA VAL A 63 13.88 -1.40 -9.11
C VAL A 63 15.09 -1.52 -8.17
N THR A 64 16.25 -1.05 -8.61
CA THR A 64 17.48 -1.07 -7.82
C THR A 64 17.41 -0.06 -6.67
N ASP A 65 17.09 1.20 -6.96
CA ASP A 65 16.89 2.25 -5.96
C ASP A 65 15.41 2.40 -5.59
N LYS A 66 14.96 1.59 -4.64
CA LYS A 66 13.58 1.60 -4.16
C LYS A 66 13.24 2.90 -3.40
N ALA A 67 14.22 3.56 -2.79
CA ALA A 67 14.00 4.81 -2.05
C ALA A 67 13.67 5.96 -3.01
N ALA A 68 14.31 5.99 -4.19
CA ALA A 68 14.00 6.94 -5.25
C ALA A 68 12.54 6.81 -5.71
N VAL A 69 12.05 5.57 -5.91
CA VAL A 69 10.65 5.32 -6.33
C VAL A 69 9.66 5.86 -5.31
N PHE A 70 9.83 5.56 -4.02
CA PHE A 70 8.94 6.07 -2.98
C PHE A 70 8.98 7.60 -2.88
N SER A 71 10.17 8.19 -3.00
CA SER A 71 10.34 9.65 -2.96
C SER A 71 9.67 10.34 -4.15
N ALA A 72 9.81 9.78 -5.35
CA ALA A 72 9.15 10.27 -6.56
C ALA A 72 7.63 10.13 -6.46
N ALA A 73 7.12 8.98 -5.99
CA ALA A 73 5.70 8.78 -5.75
C ALA A 73 5.15 9.81 -4.75
N HIS A 74 5.84 10.04 -3.63
CA HIS A 74 5.46 11.05 -2.64
C HIS A 74 5.44 12.48 -3.23
N ARG A 75 6.40 12.82 -4.10
CA ARG A 75 6.43 14.11 -4.81
C ARG A 75 5.24 14.29 -5.74
N LEU A 76 4.88 13.24 -6.49
CA LEU A 76 3.83 13.25 -7.50
C LEU A 76 2.42 13.24 -6.91
N LEU A 77 2.24 12.67 -5.72
CA LEU A 77 0.95 12.66 -5.02
C LEU A 77 0.53 14.07 -4.54
N LYS A 78 -0.75 14.37 -4.67
CA LYS A 78 -1.40 15.50 -3.96
C LYS A 78 -1.39 15.25 -2.46
N GLU A 79 -1.53 16.32 -1.68
CA GLU A 79 -1.88 16.17 -0.26
C GLU A 79 -3.22 15.43 -0.13
N GLY A 80 -3.28 14.42 0.73
CA GLY A 80 -4.42 13.50 0.84
C GLY A 80 -4.46 12.39 -0.21
N GLY A 81 -3.50 12.36 -1.15
CA GLY A 81 -3.34 11.28 -2.12
C GLY A 81 -2.68 10.03 -1.52
N GLU A 82 -2.70 8.92 -2.25
CA GLU A 82 -2.07 7.68 -1.79
C GLU A 82 -1.34 6.88 -2.86
N LEU A 83 -0.29 6.18 -2.44
CA LEU A 83 0.32 5.08 -3.17
C LEU A 83 -0.32 3.77 -2.67
N TYR A 84 -1.07 3.09 -3.54
CA TYR A 84 -1.76 1.83 -3.25
C TYR A 84 -1.19 0.73 -4.13
N PHE A 85 -0.42 -0.20 -3.56
CA PHE A 85 0.35 -1.13 -4.35
C PHE A 85 0.51 -2.50 -3.71
N SER A 86 0.68 -3.51 -4.55
CA SER A 86 0.95 -4.89 -4.12
C SER A 86 2.34 -5.32 -4.55
N ASP A 87 3.10 -5.95 -3.65
CA ASP A 87 4.42 -6.50 -3.96
C ASP A 87 4.76 -7.73 -3.10
N VAL A 88 5.92 -8.34 -3.39
CA VAL A 88 6.47 -9.48 -2.64
C VAL A 88 7.39 -9.00 -1.52
N TYR A 89 7.21 -9.52 -0.31
CA TYR A 89 8.03 -9.19 0.85
C TYR A 89 8.57 -10.44 1.51
N ALA A 90 9.74 -10.32 2.11
CA ALA A 90 10.38 -11.37 2.89
C ALA A 90 10.29 -11.08 4.39
N ASP A 91 10.22 -12.12 5.21
CA ASP A 91 10.25 -11.99 6.68
C ASP A 91 11.63 -11.60 7.25
N ARG A 92 12.67 -11.62 6.40
CA ARG A 92 14.07 -11.30 6.74
C ARG A 92 14.81 -10.73 5.53
N ARG A 93 15.99 -10.16 5.77
CA ARG A 93 16.90 -9.72 4.69
C ARG A 93 17.42 -10.92 3.91
N LEU A 94 17.41 -10.80 2.59
CA LEU A 94 17.87 -11.85 1.69
C LEU A 94 19.40 -11.83 1.55
N PRO A 95 20.05 -12.98 1.34
CA PRO A 95 21.46 -13.04 0.98
C PRO A 95 21.75 -12.26 -0.31
N SER A 96 22.85 -11.49 -0.34
CA SER A 96 23.20 -10.69 -1.53
C SER A 96 23.41 -11.53 -2.80
N ALA A 97 23.93 -12.75 -2.64
CA ALA A 97 24.15 -13.69 -3.74
C ALA A 97 22.87 -14.07 -4.49
N TRP A 98 21.68 -13.96 -3.87
CA TRP A 98 20.42 -14.30 -4.54
C TRP A 98 20.07 -13.31 -5.65
N LYS A 99 20.60 -12.07 -5.61
CA LYS A 99 20.41 -11.09 -6.67
C LYS A 99 21.05 -11.51 -7.99
N GLU A 100 22.08 -12.36 -7.94
CA GLU A 100 22.79 -12.88 -9.10
C GLU A 100 22.20 -14.21 -9.60
N ASP A 101 21.24 -14.81 -8.89
CA ASP A 101 20.58 -16.05 -9.32
C ASP A 101 19.45 -15.72 -10.31
N PRO A 102 19.58 -16.12 -11.60
CA PRO A 102 18.61 -15.77 -12.63
C PRO A 102 17.25 -16.43 -12.41
N VAL A 103 17.20 -17.58 -11.72
CA VAL A 103 15.94 -18.28 -11.41
C VAL A 103 15.19 -17.50 -10.33
N LEU A 104 15.87 -17.12 -9.24
CA LEU A 104 15.26 -16.32 -8.18
C LEU A 104 14.86 -14.92 -8.66
N HIS A 105 15.60 -14.36 -9.63
CA HIS A 105 15.25 -13.10 -10.27
C HIS A 105 13.99 -13.22 -11.13
N GLY A 106 13.89 -14.26 -11.96
CA GLY A 106 12.71 -14.53 -12.79
C GLY A 106 11.43 -14.76 -11.98
N GLU A 107 11.54 -15.36 -10.79
CA GLU A 107 10.42 -15.58 -9.86
C GLU A 107 10.07 -14.34 -8.99
N CYS A 108 10.72 -13.19 -9.21
CA CYS A 108 10.56 -11.96 -8.41
C CYS A 108 10.89 -12.14 -6.90
N LEU A 109 11.61 -13.21 -6.54
CA LEU A 109 11.99 -13.52 -5.15
C LEU A 109 13.31 -12.86 -4.76
N ALA A 110 14.27 -12.77 -5.68
CA ALA A 110 15.60 -12.21 -5.42
C ALA A 110 15.58 -10.72 -5.02
N GLY A 111 14.59 -9.98 -5.54
CA GLY A 111 14.42 -8.55 -5.30
C GLY A 111 13.52 -8.22 -4.11
N ALA A 112 12.89 -9.22 -3.48
CA ALA A 112 11.91 -9.01 -2.43
C ALA A 112 12.55 -8.31 -1.22
N LEU A 113 11.96 -7.19 -0.82
CA LEU A 113 12.41 -6.47 0.35
C LEU A 113 12.06 -7.21 1.64
N TYR A 114 12.97 -7.14 2.61
CA TYR A 114 12.60 -7.32 4.00
C TYR A 114 11.57 -6.24 4.38
N TRP A 115 10.45 -6.65 4.97
CA TRP A 115 9.35 -5.73 5.30
C TRP A 115 9.78 -4.55 6.19
N GLY A 116 10.73 -4.76 7.12
CA GLY A 116 11.24 -3.66 7.97
C GLY A 116 12.08 -2.65 7.20
N ASP A 117 12.84 -3.09 6.20
CA ASP A 117 13.59 -2.18 5.31
C ASP A 117 12.62 -1.40 4.41
N PHE A 118 11.55 -2.06 3.91
CA PHE A 118 10.47 -1.38 3.21
C PHE A 118 9.85 -0.25 4.03
N LEU A 119 9.43 -0.52 5.28
CA LEU A 119 8.83 0.50 6.13
C LEU A 119 9.80 1.66 6.39
N THR A 120 11.09 1.35 6.52
CA THR A 120 12.14 2.37 6.68
C THR A 120 12.24 3.26 5.43
N HIS A 121 12.26 2.68 4.23
CA HIS A 121 12.29 3.44 2.97
C HIS A 121 11.03 4.28 2.76
N ALA A 122 9.86 3.71 3.03
CA ALA A 122 8.58 4.43 2.92
C ALA A 122 8.54 5.65 3.86
N ARG A 123 8.92 5.47 5.12
CA ARG A 123 8.98 6.56 6.11
C ARG A 123 10.02 7.61 5.75
N ALA A 124 11.19 7.21 5.26
CA ALA A 124 12.23 8.14 4.80
C ALA A 124 11.76 9.00 3.62
N ALA A 125 10.88 8.47 2.76
CA ALA A 125 10.26 9.20 1.66
C ALA A 125 9.11 10.15 2.08
N GLY A 126 8.68 10.10 3.34
CA GLY A 126 7.59 10.93 3.88
C GLY A 126 6.30 10.16 4.18
N PHE A 127 6.21 8.87 3.88
CA PHE A 127 5.04 8.04 4.22
C PHE A 127 5.15 7.52 5.65
N VAL A 128 4.67 8.33 6.60
CA VAL A 128 4.85 8.12 8.05
C VAL A 128 4.16 6.85 8.58
N ASP A 129 2.96 6.55 8.08
CA ASP A 129 2.12 5.44 8.56
C ASP A 129 1.66 4.52 7.40
N PRO A 130 2.55 3.66 6.85
CA PRO A 130 2.17 2.67 5.85
C PRO A 130 1.16 1.66 6.42
N ARG A 131 0.03 1.46 5.74
CA ARG A 131 -1.02 0.54 6.18
C ARG A 131 -1.06 -0.72 5.34
N LEU A 132 -0.97 -1.88 5.98
CA LEU A 132 -1.17 -3.17 5.33
C LEU A 132 -2.67 -3.40 5.08
N VAL A 133 -3.06 -3.58 3.82
CA VAL A 133 -4.46 -3.78 3.42
C VAL A 133 -4.82 -5.25 3.39
N THR A 134 -4.03 -6.05 2.66
CA THR A 134 -4.18 -7.50 2.56
C THR A 134 -2.81 -8.15 2.43
N ASP A 135 -2.68 -9.39 2.89
CA ASP A 135 -1.50 -10.22 2.69
C ASP A 135 -1.89 -11.67 2.50
N ARG A 136 -1.02 -12.41 1.81
CA ARG A 136 -1.08 -13.87 1.72
C ARG A 136 0.33 -14.45 1.67
N PRO A 137 0.59 -15.62 2.30
CA PRO A 137 1.82 -16.35 2.09
C PRO A 137 2.01 -16.72 0.62
N LEU A 138 3.24 -16.64 0.14
CA LEU A 138 3.63 -17.14 -1.18
C LEU A 138 4.35 -18.48 -1.02
N ASN A 139 3.73 -19.51 -1.58
CA ASN A 139 4.32 -20.84 -1.65
C ASN A 139 5.15 -20.95 -2.91
N VAL A 140 6.42 -21.32 -2.77
CA VAL A 140 7.30 -21.62 -3.89
C VAL A 140 7.02 -23.06 -4.33
N GLY A 141 6.39 -23.20 -5.50
CA GLY A 141 5.96 -24.50 -6.02
C GLY A 141 7.10 -25.36 -6.59
N ASP A 142 8.16 -24.73 -7.08
CA ASP A 142 9.33 -25.42 -7.62
C ASP A 142 10.23 -25.93 -6.47
N ALA A 143 10.55 -27.22 -6.49
CA ALA A 143 11.31 -27.87 -5.42
C ALA A 143 12.76 -27.39 -5.31
N GLU A 144 13.40 -27.05 -6.45
CA GLU A 144 14.77 -26.53 -6.47
C GLU A 144 14.79 -25.11 -5.91
N VAL A 145 13.85 -24.27 -6.33
CA VAL A 145 13.70 -22.90 -5.81
C VAL A 145 13.36 -22.94 -4.32
N ALA A 146 12.42 -23.80 -3.90
CA ALA A 146 12.03 -23.96 -2.51
C ALA A 146 13.21 -24.39 -1.62
N ALA A 147 14.08 -25.28 -2.12
CA ALA A 147 15.30 -25.67 -1.42
C ALA A 147 16.29 -24.50 -1.30
N LYS A 148 16.46 -23.70 -2.36
CA LYS A 148 17.33 -22.51 -2.35
C LYS A 148 16.87 -21.46 -1.34
N VAL A 149 15.56 -21.26 -1.21
CA VAL A 149 14.99 -20.24 -0.31
C VAL A 149 14.56 -20.78 1.06
N ALA A 150 14.96 -22.01 1.38
CA ALA A 150 14.59 -22.66 2.62
C ALA A 150 14.92 -21.80 3.85
N GLY A 151 13.94 -21.63 4.72
CA GLY A 151 14.05 -20.81 5.93
C GLY A 151 13.67 -19.33 5.75
N THR A 152 13.37 -18.88 4.54
CA THR A 152 12.79 -17.56 4.27
C THR A 152 11.31 -17.70 3.94
N ARG A 153 10.46 -16.86 4.54
CA ARG A 153 9.03 -16.80 4.20
C ARG A 153 8.75 -15.59 3.34
N PHE A 154 7.99 -15.80 2.27
CA PHE A 154 7.56 -14.75 1.37
C PHE A 154 6.07 -14.49 1.49
N PHE A 155 5.69 -13.24 1.26
CA PHE A 155 4.32 -12.77 1.36
C PHE A 155 4.04 -11.87 0.16
N SER A 156 2.88 -12.05 -0.48
CA SER A 156 2.31 -11.05 -1.36
C SER A 156 1.46 -10.15 -0.49
N ALA A 157 1.80 -8.86 -0.42
CA ALA A 157 1.13 -7.91 0.44
C ALA A 157 0.77 -6.64 -0.32
N THR A 158 -0.44 -6.15 -0.05
CA THR A 158 -0.95 -4.87 -0.55
C THR A 158 -0.84 -3.85 0.54
N TYR A 159 -0.10 -2.78 0.28
CA TYR A 159 0.03 -1.64 1.16
C TYR A 159 -0.64 -0.40 0.57
N ARG A 160 -1.05 0.49 1.47
CA ARG A 160 -1.46 1.85 1.14
C ARG A 160 -0.67 2.85 1.97
N LEU A 161 -0.16 3.86 1.29
CA LEU A 161 0.72 4.87 1.84
C LEU A 161 0.13 6.24 1.52
N PHE A 162 -0.45 6.89 2.54
CA PHE A 162 -1.03 8.22 2.39
C PHE A 162 0.02 9.31 2.48
N LYS A 163 -0.09 10.32 1.61
CA LYS A 163 0.62 11.58 1.74
C LYS A 163 -0.21 12.53 2.59
N LEU A 164 0.11 12.56 3.89
CA LEU A 164 -0.53 13.43 4.87
C LEU A 164 0.54 13.95 5.83
N ALA A 165 0.80 15.26 5.82
CA ALA A 165 1.89 15.87 6.59
C ALA A 165 1.67 15.83 8.11
N ALA A 166 0.42 15.71 8.55
CA ALA A 166 0.01 15.78 9.95
C ALA A 166 -0.17 14.41 10.62
N LEU A 167 0.35 13.33 10.03
CA LEU A 167 0.35 12.00 10.65
C LEU A 167 1.42 11.91 11.74
N ASP A 168 1.03 11.28 12.85
CA ASP A 168 1.92 10.96 13.96
C ASP A 168 2.68 9.65 13.67
N MET A 169 3.88 9.51 14.23
CA MET A 169 4.69 8.29 14.11
C MET A 169 4.07 7.08 14.84
N ALA A 170 3.18 7.36 15.81
CA ALA A 170 2.46 6.38 16.60
C ALA A 170 0.95 6.63 16.50
N CYS A 171 0.13 5.64 16.84
CA CYS A 171 -1.32 5.85 16.92
C CYS A 171 -1.65 6.63 18.20
N GLU A 172 -1.84 7.93 18.06
CA GLU A 172 -2.25 8.80 19.17
C GLU A 172 -3.77 8.86 19.30
N ASP A 173 -4.28 8.97 20.53
CA ASP A 173 -5.70 9.06 20.86
C ASP A 173 -6.09 10.51 21.14
N TYR A 174 -7.04 11.02 20.36
CA TYR A 174 -7.67 12.34 20.54
C TYR A 174 -9.18 12.23 20.81
N GLY A 175 -9.70 11.02 21.09
CA GLY A 175 -11.11 10.78 21.36
C GLY A 175 -11.99 10.83 20.11
N GLN A 176 -11.41 10.57 18.94
CA GLN A 176 -12.09 10.66 17.65
C GLN A 176 -12.83 9.39 17.30
N ALA A 177 -13.87 9.53 16.47
CA ALA A 177 -14.62 8.41 15.92
C ALA A 177 -15.07 8.68 14.49
N LEU A 178 -15.30 7.60 13.75
CA LEU A 178 -15.77 7.62 12.37
C LEU A 178 -17.03 6.77 12.24
N ARG A 179 -17.94 7.20 11.37
CA ARG A 179 -19.07 6.37 10.91
C ARG A 179 -19.08 6.33 9.40
N TYR A 180 -18.84 5.16 8.83
CA TYR A 180 -19.05 4.95 7.40
C TYR A 180 -20.55 5.04 7.10
N ARG A 181 -20.94 5.90 6.15
CA ARG A 181 -22.35 6.07 5.79
C ARG A 181 -22.87 4.88 5.00
N GLY A 182 -22.03 4.28 4.16
CA GLY A 182 -22.45 3.32 3.16
C GLY A 182 -23.24 3.98 2.02
N THR A 183 -23.61 3.15 1.04
CA THR A 183 -24.61 3.53 0.05
C THR A 183 -25.84 2.63 0.23
N PRO A 184 -27.06 3.07 -0.15
CA PRO A 184 -28.25 2.22 -0.07
C PRO A 184 -28.11 0.89 -0.86
N ALA A 185 -27.19 0.83 -1.82
CA ALA A 185 -26.94 -0.32 -2.67
C ALA A 185 -25.88 -1.30 -2.12
N SER A 186 -25.08 -0.91 -1.11
CA SER A 186 -24.02 -1.75 -0.56
C SER A 186 -24.07 -1.80 0.96
N ALA A 187 -24.31 -3.01 1.46
CA ALA A 187 -24.15 -3.35 2.88
C ALA A 187 -22.70 -3.75 3.22
N GLU A 188 -21.77 -3.65 2.26
CA GLU A 188 -20.41 -4.11 2.46
C GLU A 188 -19.61 -3.14 3.35
N PRO A 189 -18.69 -3.66 4.18
CA PRO A 189 -17.85 -2.82 5.02
C PRO A 189 -16.85 -2.05 4.16
N PHE A 190 -16.54 -0.81 4.53
CA PHE A 190 -15.39 -0.11 3.98
C PHE A 190 -14.11 -0.61 4.67
N HIS A 191 -13.18 -1.16 3.90
CA HIS A 191 -11.87 -1.60 4.41
C HIS A 191 -10.83 -0.51 4.15
N LEU A 192 -10.41 0.17 5.22
CA LEU A 192 -9.27 1.09 5.13
C LEU A 192 -7.97 0.28 5.07
N ASP A 193 -7.84 -0.70 5.95
CA ASP A 193 -6.68 -1.59 6.02
C ASP A 193 -7.07 -2.91 6.70
N LYS A 194 -6.11 -3.79 6.95
CA LYS A 194 -6.33 -5.12 7.56
C LYS A 194 -6.97 -5.05 8.95
N HIS A 195 -6.82 -3.94 9.66
CA HIS A 195 -7.31 -3.75 11.03
C HIS A 195 -8.56 -2.88 11.11
N HIS A 196 -8.85 -2.08 10.08
CA HIS A 196 -9.95 -1.13 10.07
C HIS A 196 -11.00 -1.48 8.99
N ALA A 197 -12.05 -2.18 9.41
CA ALA A 197 -13.26 -2.43 8.62
C ALA A 197 -14.46 -1.68 9.23
N PHE A 198 -15.02 -0.72 8.50
CA PHE A 198 -16.11 0.12 8.94
C PHE A 198 -17.44 -0.39 8.37
N GLN A 199 -18.30 -0.90 9.24
CA GLN A 199 -19.65 -1.31 8.88
C GLN A 199 -20.54 -0.07 8.66
N PRO A 200 -21.39 -0.05 7.62
CA PRO A 200 -22.34 1.04 7.39
C PRO A 200 -23.15 1.37 8.66
N GLY A 201 -23.20 2.65 9.01
CA GLY A 201 -23.98 3.16 10.15
C GLY A 201 -23.35 2.92 11.54
N ARG A 202 -22.28 2.14 11.66
CA ARG A 202 -21.60 1.91 12.94
C ARG A 202 -20.58 3.00 13.23
N ILE A 203 -20.66 3.59 14.42
CA ILE A 203 -19.65 4.51 14.94
C ILE A 203 -18.49 3.68 15.53
N VAL A 204 -17.27 3.97 15.12
CA VAL A 204 -16.04 3.27 15.53
C VAL A 204 -15.03 4.30 16.04
N PRO A 205 -14.55 4.20 17.30
CA PRO A 205 -13.44 5.01 17.78
C PRO A 205 -12.15 4.70 17.01
N VAL A 206 -11.36 5.71 16.71
CA VAL A 206 -10.13 5.58 15.93
C VAL A 206 -9.02 6.47 16.47
N CYS A 207 -7.77 6.12 16.17
CA CYS A 207 -6.63 6.99 16.44
C CYS A 207 -6.60 8.20 15.49
N GLY A 208 -5.79 9.20 15.83
CA GLY A 208 -5.57 10.41 15.05
C GLY A 208 -5.21 10.15 13.59
N ASN A 209 -4.26 9.25 13.34
CA ASN A 209 -3.85 8.91 11.97
C ASN A 209 -5.00 8.35 11.14
N THR A 210 -5.73 7.36 11.68
CA THR A 210 -6.87 6.77 10.97
C THR A 210 -7.96 7.81 10.73
N TYR A 211 -8.19 8.72 11.68
CA TYR A 211 -9.11 9.84 11.47
C TYR A 211 -8.68 10.71 10.29
N ARG A 212 -7.40 11.13 10.22
CA ARG A 212 -6.89 11.96 9.11
C ARG A 212 -6.92 11.22 7.77
N MET A 213 -6.54 9.95 7.75
CA MET A 213 -6.58 9.11 6.53
C MET A 213 -7.99 9.04 5.91
N VAL A 214 -9.03 9.21 6.71
CA VAL A 214 -10.41 9.29 6.21
C VAL A 214 -10.84 10.74 5.97
N ALA A 215 -10.64 11.63 6.95
CA ALA A 215 -11.14 12.99 6.95
C ALA A 215 -10.42 13.94 5.97
N GLU A 216 -9.16 13.68 5.66
CA GLU A 216 -8.28 14.56 4.87
C GLU A 216 -7.96 13.97 3.49
N THR A 217 -8.72 12.96 3.06
CA THR A 217 -8.54 12.29 1.77
C THR A 217 -9.86 12.19 1.02
N ARG A 218 -9.84 11.58 -0.16
CA ARG A 218 -11.04 11.35 -0.98
C ARG A 218 -12.14 10.54 -0.28
N PHE A 219 -11.87 9.91 0.86
CA PHE A 219 -12.87 9.13 1.61
C PHE A 219 -13.78 9.99 2.48
N ALA A 220 -13.41 11.23 2.80
CA ALA A 220 -14.17 12.08 3.71
C ALA A 220 -15.67 12.21 3.33
N PRO A 221 -16.05 12.34 2.05
CA PRO A 221 -17.46 12.40 1.65
C PRO A 221 -18.27 11.11 1.91
N GLU A 222 -17.65 10.01 2.34
CA GLU A 222 -18.35 8.76 2.65
C GLU A 222 -18.54 8.54 4.15
N PHE A 223 -18.00 9.42 4.99
CA PHE A 223 -17.97 9.25 6.44
C PHE A 223 -18.60 10.44 7.17
N ASP A 224 -19.19 10.14 8.33
CA ASP A 224 -19.43 11.15 9.35
C ASP A 224 -18.27 11.13 10.35
N LEU A 225 -17.79 12.32 10.68
CA LEU A 225 -16.57 12.54 11.45
C LEU A 225 -16.94 13.09 12.84
N PHE A 226 -16.37 12.52 13.89
CA PHE A 226 -16.64 12.92 15.28
C PHE A 226 -15.34 13.23 16.03
N GLY A 227 -15.36 14.31 16.81
CA GLY A 227 -14.22 14.76 17.61
C GLY A 227 -13.32 15.77 16.88
N ASP A 228 -12.27 16.19 17.56
CA ASP A 228 -11.25 17.12 17.06
C ASP A 228 -9.88 16.78 17.69
N PHE A 229 -8.86 17.58 17.41
CA PHE A 229 -7.50 17.38 17.93
C PHE A 229 -7.18 18.27 19.15
N THR A 230 -8.19 18.85 19.82
CA THR A 230 -7.97 19.82 20.91
C THR A 230 -7.53 19.18 22.23
N ARG A 231 -7.79 17.88 22.41
CA ARG A 231 -7.43 17.13 23.62
C ARG A 231 -6.78 15.80 23.26
N HIS A 232 -5.57 15.58 23.79
CA HIS A 232 -4.82 14.34 23.65
C HIS A 232 -5.03 13.45 24.89
N PHE A 233 -5.25 12.16 24.67
CA PHE A 233 -5.51 11.15 25.70
C PHE A 233 -4.36 10.12 25.85
N GLY A 234 -3.29 10.25 25.05
CA GLY A 234 -2.15 9.33 25.04
C GLY A 234 -2.19 8.36 23.86
N ILE A 235 -1.56 7.19 23.99
CA ILE A 235 -1.50 6.17 22.94
C ILE A 235 -2.85 5.47 22.78
N PHE A 236 -3.30 5.37 21.54
CA PHE A 236 -4.50 4.60 21.19
C PHE A 236 -4.23 3.10 21.36
N ALA A 237 -5.09 2.43 22.14
CA ALA A 237 -4.92 1.02 22.46
C ALA A 237 -4.99 0.12 21.20
N GLY A 238 -4.08 -0.85 21.09
CA GLY A 238 -4.08 -1.83 20.00
C GLY A 238 -3.24 -1.49 18.76
N CYS A 239 -2.37 -0.47 18.83
CA CYS A 239 -1.55 0.00 17.69
C CYS A 239 -0.39 -0.94 17.23
N GLY A 240 -0.30 -2.18 17.73
CA GLY A 240 0.52 -3.29 17.18
C GLY A 240 1.92 -2.95 16.61
N THR A 241 2.99 -3.21 17.38
CA THR A 241 4.41 -3.13 16.93
C THR A 241 4.99 -4.46 16.39
N ASP A 242 4.15 -5.47 16.19
CA ASP A 242 4.59 -6.82 15.78
C ASP A 242 4.55 -7.03 14.26
N LEU A 243 5.16 -8.12 13.77
CA LEU A 243 5.15 -8.56 12.37
C LEU A 243 3.71 -8.47 11.79
N PRO A 244 3.44 -7.60 10.79
CA PRO A 244 2.06 -7.31 10.35
C PRO A 244 1.41 -8.44 9.51
N PHE A 245 2.20 -9.44 9.09
CA PHE A 245 1.72 -10.55 8.29
C PHE A 245 1.20 -11.71 9.16
N GLY A 246 0.07 -12.29 8.73
CA GLY A 246 -0.54 -13.40 9.46
C GLY A 246 0.24 -14.69 9.29
N GLY A 247 0.57 -15.34 10.41
CA GLY A 247 0.88 -16.77 10.45
C GLY A 247 0.15 -17.38 11.63
N ASP A 248 -0.43 -18.57 11.46
CA ASP A 248 -0.99 -19.36 12.56
C ASP A 248 0.12 -19.68 13.57
N ALA A 249 0.36 -18.75 14.49
CA ALA A 249 1.05 -19.02 15.73
C ALA A 249 -0.02 -19.48 16.72
N SER A 250 -0.06 -20.78 16.92
CA SER A 250 -0.82 -21.50 17.94
C SER A 250 -1.02 -20.73 19.26
N GLY A 251 -2.28 -20.39 19.54
CA GLY A 251 -2.91 -20.48 20.86
C GLY A 251 -2.95 -19.21 21.74
N PRO A 252 -4.12 -18.77 22.23
CA PRO A 252 -4.18 -18.14 23.54
C PRO A 252 -3.93 -19.24 24.58
N SER A 253 -2.84 -19.12 25.34
CA SER A 253 -2.73 -19.84 26.61
C SER A 253 -3.87 -19.33 27.50
N SER A 254 -4.89 -20.15 27.70
CA SER A 254 -5.90 -19.95 28.73
C SER A 254 -5.21 -20.05 30.09
N THR A 255 -4.66 -18.95 30.58
CA THR A 255 -4.40 -18.77 32.01
C THR A 255 -5.59 -18.07 32.61
N ALA A 256 -6.56 -18.88 33.06
CA ALA A 256 -7.54 -18.46 34.03
C ALA A 256 -8.08 -19.66 34.82
N CYS A 257 -7.85 -19.57 36.14
CA CYS A 257 -8.68 -20.04 37.25
C CYS A 257 -8.33 -21.36 37.97
N CYS A 258 -8.12 -21.16 39.28
CA CYS A 258 -8.01 -22.07 40.44
C CYS A 258 -6.61 -22.60 40.77
#